data_AF-A0A225UKV9-F1
#
_entry.id   AF-A0A225UKV9-F1
#
_cell.length_a   1.000
_cell.length_b   1.000
_cell.length_c   1.000
_cell.angle_alpha   90.00
_cell.angle_beta   90.00
_cell.angle_gamma   90.00
#
_symmetry.space_group_name_H-M   'P 1'
#
loop_
_entity.id
_entity.type
_entity.pdbx_description
1 polymer ?
#
loop_
_entity_poly.entity_id
_entity_poly.type
_entity_poly.pdbx_seq_one_letter_code
_entity_poly.pdbx_strand_id
1 'polypeptide(L)' 'MSRVNLKTPLSTSTERAVREFKVKWVGYDDLTWEPASNLSCGGLLYDYLREKRRDRRLQMVQVADDD' A
#
# COMPACT_ATOMS: atom_id res chain seq x y z
N MET A 1 10.13 13.08 -1.45
CA MET A 1 8.90 12.27 -1.59
C MET A 1 9.17 10.89 -0.99
N SER A 2 8.77 10.67 0.26
CA SER A 2 9.04 9.42 0.99
C SER A 2 8.13 8.31 0.46
N ARG A 3 8.72 7.30 -0.21
CA ARG A 3 7.97 6.22 -0.87
C ARG A 3 7.52 5.18 0.15
N VAL A 4 6.22 5.12 0.41
CA VAL A 4 5.54 4.02 1.11
C VAL A 4 5.31 2.87 0.13
N ASN A 5 5.62 1.64 0.56
CA ASN A 5 5.50 0.41 -0.23
C ASN A 5 4.38 -0.46 0.37
N LEU A 6 3.42 -0.89 -0.46
CA LEU A 6 2.32 -1.77 -0.08
C LEU A 6 2.64 -3.20 -0.55
N LYS A 7 2.71 -4.16 0.38
CA LYS A 7 2.73 -5.59 0.04
C LYS A 7 1.34 -6.15 0.30
N THR A 8 0.70 -6.62 -0.76
CA THR A 8 -0.44 -7.53 -0.63
C THR A 8 0.15 -8.94 -0.66
N PRO A 9 -0.02 -9.76 0.39
CA PRO A 9 0.35 -11.16 0.30
C PRO A 9 -0.51 -11.83 -0.78
N LEU A 10 0.14 -12.56 -1.70
CA LEU A 10 -0.52 -13.42 -2.67
C LEU A 10 -1.05 -14.64 -1.90
N SER A 11 -2.20 -14.53 -1.23
CA SER A 11 -2.72 -15.62 -0.40
C SER A 11 -3.45 -16.66 -1.25
N THR A 12 -2.90 -17.87 -1.28
CA THR A 12 -3.46 -19.11 -1.83
C THR A 12 -4.36 -19.85 -0.84
N SER A 13 -4.73 -19.26 0.31
CA SER A 13 -5.57 -19.92 1.31
C SER A 13 -6.57 -18.95 1.95
N THR A 14 -7.74 -19.48 2.29
CA THR A 14 -8.98 -18.84 2.78
C THR A 14 -8.83 -18.01 4.08
N GLU A 15 -7.62 -17.73 4.55
CA GLU A 15 -7.37 -16.72 5.58
C GLU A 15 -7.37 -15.33 4.94
N ARG A 16 -8.27 -14.47 5.44
CA ARG A 16 -8.54 -13.12 4.93
C ARG A 16 -7.22 -12.43 4.60
N ALA A 17 -7.01 -12.07 3.33
CA ALA A 17 -5.84 -11.33 2.91
C ALA A 17 -5.79 -9.97 3.64
N VAL A 18 -5.08 -9.91 4.75
CA VAL A 18 -4.88 -8.67 5.52
C VAL A 18 -3.83 -7.85 4.77
N ARG A 19 -4.17 -6.59 4.50
CA ARG A 19 -3.21 -5.65 3.90
C ARG A 19 -2.26 -5.16 4.98
N GLU A 20 -0.98 -5.35 4.74
CA GLU A 20 0.11 -4.89 5.60
C GLU A 20 0.78 -3.68 4.97
N PHE A 21 1.16 -2.73 5.81
CA PHE A 21 1.74 -1.46 5.42
C PHE A 21 3.13 -1.33 6.02
N LYS A 22 4.10 -0.92 5.20
CA LYS A 22 5.45 -0.65 5.67
C LYS A 22 5.51 0.74 6.29
N VAL A 23 5.62 0.81 7.60
CA VAL A 23 5.61 2.05 8.39
C VAL A 23 7.03 2.44 8.77
N LYS A 24 7.35 3.72 8.59
CA LYS A 24 8.56 4.34 9.16
C LYS A 24 8.16 5.11 10.41
N TRP A 25 8.65 4.69 11.57
CA TRP A 25 8.36 5.34 12.85
C TRP A 25 9.30 6.54 13.07
N VAL A 26 8.77 7.62 13.61
CA VAL A 26 9.59 8.79 13.95
C VAL A 26 10.50 8.41 15.12
N GLY A 27 11.81 8.63 14.97
CA GLY A 27 12.81 8.26 15.99
C GLY A 27 13.34 6.83 15.88
N TYR A 28 12.89 6.05 14.89
CA TYR A 28 13.43 4.73 14.57
C TYR A 28 13.88 4.67 13.11
N ASP A 29 15.04 4.05 12.86
CA ASP A 29 15.53 3.84 11.49
C ASP A 29 14.83 2.66 10.80
N ASP A 30 14.32 1.72 11.59
CA ASP A 30 13.67 0.52 11.10
C ASP A 30 12.27 0.78 10.53
N LEU A 31 11.96 0.05 9.46
CA LEU A 31 10.64 0.03 8.86
C LEU A 31 9.94 -1.30 9.18
N THR A 32 8.80 -1.24 9.86
CA THR A 32 8.04 -2.44 10.24
C THR A 32 6.83 -2.65 9.33
N TRP A 33 6.38 -3.90 9.21
CA TRP A 33 5.16 -4.26 8.50
C TRP A 33 4.03 -4.37 9.51
N GLU A 34 3.06 -3.48 9.42
CA GLU A 34 1.92 -3.44 10.34
C GLU A 34 0.62 -3.68 9.59
N PRO A 35 -0.31 -4.50 10.11
CA PRO A 35 -1.62 -4.65 9.52
C PRO A 35 -2.42 -3.36 9.69
N ALA A 36 -3.40 -3.12 8.80
CA ALA A 36 -4.29 -1.95 8.89
C ALA A 36 -4.92 -1.78 10.29
N SER A 37 -5.25 -2.89 10.96
CA SER A 37 -5.84 -2.89 12.30
C SER A 37 -4.90 -2.35 13.39
N ASN A 38 -3.58 -2.44 13.21
CA ASN A 38 -2.60 -1.90 14.16
C ASN A 38 -2.31 -0.41 13.93
N LEU A 39 -2.78 0.14 12.80
CA LEU A 39 -2.64 1.55 12.47
C LEU A 39 -3.93 2.31 12.81
N SER A 40 -3.90 3.08 13.89
CA SER A 40 -5.03 3.91 14.31
C SER A 40 -5.29 5.12 13.39
N CYS A 41 -4.38 5.40 12.44
CA CYS A 41 -4.45 6.52 11.50
C CYS A 41 -5.17 6.16 10.19
N GLY A 42 -6.46 5.82 10.27
CA GLY A 42 -7.26 5.41 9.11
C GLY A 42 -7.31 6.44 7.97
N GLY A 43 -7.26 7.73 8.28
CA GLY A 43 -7.23 8.81 7.28
C GLY A 43 -5.97 8.79 6.39
N LEU A 44 -4.79 8.69 7.01
CA LEU A 44 -3.52 8.61 6.28
C LEU A 44 -3.43 7.35 5.42
N LEU A 45 -3.98 6.24 5.92
CA LEU A 45 -4.09 4.99 5.17
C LEU A 45 -4.99 5.15 3.93
N TYR A 46 -6.12 5.84 4.09
CA TYR A 46 -7.07 6.11 3.02
C TYR A 46 -6.44 6.96 1.92
N ASP A 47 -5.76 8.05 2.28
CA ASP A 47 -5.10 8.95 1.33
C ASP A 47 -4.02 8.21 0.53
N TYR A 48 -3.19 7.41 1.22
CA TYR A 48 -2.17 6.58 0.58
C TYR A 48 -2.77 5.56 -0.42
N LEU A 49 -3.81 4.84 0.00
CA LEU A 49 -4.48 3.86 -0.88
C LEU A 49 -5.16 4.54 -2.07
N ARG A 50 -5.71 5.75 -1.88
CA ARG A 50 -6.32 6.56 -2.93
C ARG A 50 -5.31 6.99 -3.96
N GLU A 51 -4.14 7.45 -3.53
CA GLU A 51 -3.04 7.83 -4.41
C GLU A 51 -2.51 6.61 -5.20
N LYS A 52 -2.28 5.47 -4.54
CA LYS A 52 -1.84 4.24 -5.20
C LYS A 52 -2.83 3.72 -6.23
N ARG A 53 -4.14 3.84 -5.98
CA ARG A 53 -5.17 3.51 -6.97
C ARG A 53 -5.09 4.45 -8.17
N ARG A 54 -4.82 5.73 -7.95
CA ARG A 54 -4.65 6.72 -9.03
C ARG A 54 -3.44 6.40 -9.89
N ASP A 55 -2.28 6.13 -9.28
CA ASP A 55 -1.07 5.73 -9.99
C ASP A 55 -1.28 4.46 -10.82
N ARG A 56 -1.97 3.46 -10.25
CA ARG A 56 -2.31 2.25 -10.99
C ARG A 56 -3.18 2.58 -12.20
N ARG A 57 -4.18 3.45 -12.05
CA ARG A 57 -5.07 3.88 -13.15
C ARG A 57 -4.31 4.60 -14.26
N LEU A 58 -3.33 5.41 -13.91
CA LEU A 58 -2.49 6.09 -14.90
C LEU A 58 -1.60 5.10 -15.66
N GLN A 59 -1.10 4.05 -15.01
CA GLN A 59 -0.33 2.99 -15.68
C GLN A 59 -1.17 2.15 -16.67
N MET A 60 -2.44 1.85 -16.37
CA MET A 60 -3.31 1.10 -17.31
C MET A 60 -3.77 1.94 -18.51
N VAL A 61 -3.81 3.27 -18.39
CA VAL A 61 -4.16 4.17 -19.52
C VAL A 61 -3.03 4.22 -20.57
N GLN A 62 -1.80 3.87 -20.21
CA GLN A 62 -0.65 3.92 -21.14
C GLN A 62 -0.39 2.63 -21.93
N VAL A 63 -1.12 1.53 -21.67
CA VAL A 63 -0.90 0.22 -22.34
C VAL A 63 -1.76 0.05 -23.61
N ALA A 64 -2.56 1.05 -23.98
CA ALA A 64 -3.55 0.91 -25.04
C ALA A 64 -3.13 1.46 -26.43
N ASP A 65 -1.87 1.87 -26.64
CA ASP A 65 -1.42 2.38 -27.95
C ASP A 65 0.08 2.07 -28.14
N ASP A 66 0.36 0.83 -28.56
CA ASP A 66 1.60 0.44 -29.26
C ASP A 66 1.23 -0.79 -30.11
N ASP A 67 0.72 -0.54 -31.31
CA ASP A 67 0.65 -1.48 -32.46
C ASP A 67 1.29 -0.82 -33.68
#